data_AF-X1EGX1-F1
#
_entry.id   AF-X1EGX1-F1
#
_cell.length_a   1.000
_cell.length_b   1.000
_cell.length_c   1.000
_cell.angle_alpha   90.00
_cell.angle_beta   90.00
_cell.angle_gamma   90.00
#
_symmetry.space_group_name_H-M   'P 1'
#
loop_
_entity.id
_entity.type
_entity.pdbx_description
1 polymer ?
#
loop_
_entity_poly.entity_id
_entity_poly.type
_entity_poly.pdbx_seq_one_letter_code
_entity_poly.pdbx_strand_id
1 'polypeptide(L)' 'LRLDMPAERVDVLMAQWYIDEKDKPPRYWTTAQTLSFIKANLITPERGKRELANIGYDLEHINVYMESSK' A
#
# COMPACT_ATOMS: atom_id res chain seq x y z
N LEU A 1 -43.87 -10.53 -20.17
CA LEU A 1 -42.67 -9.98 -19.51
C LEU A 1 -43.09 -8.79 -18.67
N ARG A 2 -42.87 -8.83 -17.36
CA ARG A 2 -43.11 -7.69 -16.46
C ARG A 2 -41.86 -7.53 -15.60
N LEU A 3 -41.10 -6.48 -15.89
CA LEU A 3 -39.93 -6.05 -15.13
C LEU A 3 -40.18 -4.58 -14.78
N ASP A 4 -40.96 -4.37 -13.72
CA ASP A 4 -41.11 -3.09 -13.03
C ASP A 4 -39.93 -2.94 -12.05
N MET A 5 -38.76 -2.52 -12.54
CA MET A 5 -37.74 -1.95 -11.67
C MET A 5 -37.38 -0.54 -12.17
N PRO A 6 -37.53 0.51 -11.33
CA PRO A 6 -37.18 1.87 -11.70
C PRO A 6 -35.70 1.96 -12.07
N ALA A 7 -35.42 2.40 -13.28
CA ALA A 7 -34.08 2.65 -13.82
C ALA A 7 -33.40 3.88 -13.18
N GLU A 8 -33.70 4.18 -11.91
CA GLU A 8 -33.28 5.39 -11.21
C GLU A 8 -32.31 5.10 -10.05
N ARG A 9 -31.71 3.90 -10.04
CA ARG A 9 -30.76 3.48 -8.98
C ARG A 9 -29.47 2.85 -9.50
N VAL A 10 -29.06 3.17 -10.73
CA VAL A 10 -27.78 2.69 -11.29
C VAL A 10 -26.77 3.82 -11.45
N ASP A 11 -27.20 5.05 -11.68
CA ASP A 11 -26.27 6.17 -11.93
C ASP A 11 -25.53 6.66 -10.66
N VAL A 12 -26.07 6.39 -9.48
CA VAL A 12 -25.47 6.80 -8.20
C VAL A 12 -24.31 5.89 -7.78
N LEU A 13 -24.23 4.64 -8.29
CA LEU A 13 -23.12 3.74 -7.94
C LEU A 13 -21.84 4.03 -8.74
N MET A 14 -21.96 4.58 -9.95
CA MET A 14 -20.80 4.78 -10.85
C MET A 14 -20.01 6.05 -10.50
N ALA A 15 -20.65 7.06 -9.91
CA ALA A 15 -19.97 8.26 -9.41
C ALA A 15 -19.08 7.99 -8.17
N GLN A 16 -19.28 6.89 -7.46
CA GLN A 16 -18.54 6.53 -6.24
C GLN A 16 -17.15 5.93 -6.53
N TRP A 17 -16.82 5.61 -7.78
CA TRP A 17 -15.56 4.96 -8.16
C TRP A 17 -14.54 5.88 -8.83
N TYR A 18 -14.81 7.19 -8.91
CA TYR A 18 -13.80 8.15 -9.35
C TYR A 18 -12.88 8.47 -8.17
N ILE A 19 -11.90 7.59 -7.94
CA ILE A 19 -10.81 7.84 -6.99
C ILE A 19 -9.91 8.91 -7.62
N ASP A 20 -9.94 10.11 -7.03
CA ASP A 20 -9.12 11.22 -7.46
C ASP A 20 -7.64 10.80 -7.41
N GLU A 21 -6.81 11.28 -8.34
CA GLU A 21 -5.42 10.83 -8.45
C GLU A 21 -4.59 11.13 -7.17
N LYS A 22 -5.09 12.06 -6.35
CA LYS A 22 -4.57 12.43 -5.02
C LYS A 22 -4.84 11.39 -3.93
N ASP A 23 -5.81 10.51 -4.13
CA ASP A 23 -6.16 9.43 -3.20
C ASP A 23 -5.44 8.11 -3.55
N LYS A 24 -4.60 8.10 -4.60
CA LYS A 24 -3.73 6.95 -4.87
C LYS A 24 -2.66 6.86 -3.78
N PRO A 25 -2.58 5.75 -3.03
CA PRO A 25 -1.54 5.59 -2.03
C PRO A 25 -0.16 5.68 -2.69
N PRO A 26 0.86 6.20 -1.99
CA PRO A 26 2.21 6.24 -2.53
C PRO A 26 2.65 4.84 -2.93
N ARG A 27 3.35 4.72 -4.05
CA ARG A 27 3.91 3.43 -4.48
C ARG A 27 5.15 3.12 -3.66
N TYR A 28 4.97 2.38 -2.58
CA TYR A 28 6.06 1.87 -1.76
C TYR A 28 6.76 0.68 -2.43
N TRP A 29 8.00 0.41 -2.02
CA TRP A 29 8.65 -0.85 -2.36
C TRP A 29 7.98 -2.03 -1.66
N THR A 30 8.15 -3.24 -2.20
CA THR A 30 7.78 -4.45 -1.47
C THR A 30 8.75 -4.70 -0.31
N THR A 31 8.33 -5.46 0.70
CA THR A 31 9.20 -5.88 1.82
C THR A 31 10.52 -6.48 1.34
N ALA A 32 10.46 -7.39 0.36
CA ALA A 32 11.65 -8.03 -0.21
C ALA A 32 12.58 -7.04 -0.91
N GLN A 33 12.03 -6.07 -1.66
CA GLN A 33 12.83 -5.02 -2.30
C GLN A 33 13.51 -4.14 -1.25
N THR A 34 12.76 -3.67 -0.25
CA THR A 34 13.30 -2.83 0.84
C THR A 34 14.45 -3.51 1.56
N LEU A 35 14.29 -4.79 1.95
CA LEU A 35 15.35 -5.56 2.62
C LEU A 35 16.55 -5.80 1.71
N SER A 36 16.31 -6.07 0.43
CA SER A 36 17.41 -6.23 -0.54
C SER A 36 18.19 -4.93 -0.74
N PHE A 37 17.53 -3.78 -0.75
CA PHE A 37 18.18 -2.47 -0.90
C PHE A 37 18.96 -2.07 0.36
N ILE A 38 18.46 -2.39 1.55
CA ILE A 38 19.23 -2.23 2.80
C ILE A 38 20.50 -3.09 2.72
N LYS A 39 20.36 -4.38 2.41
CA LYS A 39 21.48 -5.33 2.33
C LYS A 39 22.53 -4.93 1.27
N ALA A 40 22.07 -4.39 0.15
CA ALA A 40 22.93 -3.88 -0.91
C ALA A 40 23.52 -2.48 -0.64
N ASN A 41 23.25 -1.88 0.53
CA ASN A 41 23.63 -0.50 0.89
C ASN A 41 23.15 0.56 -0.12
N LEU A 42 22.05 0.29 -0.84
CA LEU A 42 21.44 1.24 -1.77
C LEU A 42 20.55 2.26 -1.05
N ILE A 43 20.12 1.94 0.17
CA ILE A 43 19.41 2.84 1.08
C ILE A 43 19.93 2.65 2.51
N THR A 44 19.77 3.66 3.37
CA THR A 44 20.16 3.51 4.78
C THR A 44 19.17 2.61 5.54
N PRO A 45 19.62 1.95 6.63
CA PRO A 45 18.73 1.18 7.51
C PRO A 45 17.53 1.98 8.03
N GLU A 46 17.72 3.25 8.38
CA GLU A 46 16.67 4.15 8.87
C GLU A 46 15.66 4.49 7.78
N ARG A 47 16.12 4.62 6.52
CA ARG A 47 15.22 4.79 5.38
C ARG A 47 14.40 3.52 5.17
N GLY A 48 15.03 2.35 5.26
CA GLY A 48 14.35 1.05 5.15
C GLY A 48 13.29 0.84 6.24
N LYS A 49 13.59 1.17 7.50
CA LYS A 49 12.62 1.14 8.61
C LYS A 49 11.40 2.02 8.35
N ARG A 50 11.60 3.25 7.84
CA ARG A 50 10.49 4.14 7.47
C ARG A 50 9.65 3.58 6.33
N GLU A 51 10.29 2.98 5.33
CA GLU A 51 9.57 2.32 4.23
C GLU A 51 8.70 1.17 4.74
N LEU A 52 9.23 0.30 5.61
CA LEU A 52 8.46 -0.79 6.22
C LEU A 52 7.29 -0.30 7.07
N ALA A 53 7.48 0.79 7.83
CA ALA A 53 6.38 1.42 8.57
C ALA A 53 5.30 1.97 7.65
N ASN A 54 5.68 2.59 6.52
CA ASN A 54 4.74 3.12 5.53
C ASN A 54 3.95 2.02 4.80
N ILE A 55 4.54 0.83 4.63
CA ILE A 55 3.87 -0.35 4.07
C ILE A 55 2.90 -0.98 5.10
N GLY A 56 2.99 -0.60 6.38
CA GLY A 56 2.04 -0.98 7.44
C GLY A 56 2.58 -1.96 8.49
N TYR A 57 3.89 -2.20 8.55
CA TYR A 57 4.48 -3.02 9.61
C TYR A 57 4.59 -2.27 10.94
N ASP A 58 4.34 -2.99 12.03
CA ASP A 58 4.61 -2.50 13.38
C ASP A 58 6.11 -2.57 13.73
N LEU A 59 6.44 -2.05 14.91
CA LEU A 59 7.81 -2.03 15.41
C LEU A 59 8.39 -3.43 15.61
N GLU A 60 7.60 -4.41 16.01
CA GLU A 60 8.07 -5.78 16.25
C GLU A 60 8.52 -6.42 14.94
N HIS A 61 7.66 -6.39 13.91
CA HIS A 61 7.97 -6.92 12.59
C HIS A 61 9.17 -6.21 11.97
N ILE A 62 9.22 -4.88 12.06
CA ILE A 62 10.36 -4.10 11.57
C ILE A 62 11.64 -4.58 12.25
N ASN A 63 11.65 -4.69 13.59
CA ASN A 63 12.85 -5.10 14.31
C ASN A 63 13.30 -6.51 13.92
N VAL A 64 12.36 -7.47 13.80
CA VAL A 64 12.68 -8.84 13.34
C VAL A 64 13.31 -8.83 11.95
N TYR A 65 12.73 -8.08 11.00
CA TYR A 65 13.31 -7.98 9.66
C TYR A 65 14.70 -7.34 9.66
N MET A 66 14.90 -6.28 10.44
CA MET A 66 16.19 -5.59 10.53
C MET A 66 17.27 -6.46 11.18
N GLU A 67 16.92 -7.31 12.15
CA GLU A 67 17.86 -8.28 12.73
C GLU A 67 18.16 -9.43 11.76
N SER A 68 17.14 -9.93 11.04
CA SER A 68 17.32 -11.02 10.06
C SER A 68 18.10 -10.62 8.80
N SER A 69 18.21 -9.32 8.54
CA SER A 69 18.87 -8.77 7.33
C SER A 69 20.28 -8.24 7.58
N LYS A 70 20.78 -8.29 8.82
CA LYS A 70 22.21 -8.14 9.13
C LYS A 70 23.00 -9.31 8.55
#